data_AF-A0A1M5L6S7-F1
#
_entry.id   AF-A0A1M5L6S7-F1
#
_cell.length_a   1.000
_cell.length_b   1.000
_cell.length_c   1.000
_cell.angle_alpha   90.00
_cell.angle_beta   90.00
_cell.angle_gamma   90.00
#
_symmetry.space_group_name_H-M   'P 1'
#
loop_
_entity.id
_entity.type
_entity.pdbx_description
1 polymer ?
#
loop_
_entity_poly.entity_id
_entity_poly.type
_entity_poly.pdbx_seq_one_letter_code
_entity_poly.pdbx_strand_id
1 'polypeptide(L)' 'MVNQLFMELKKLFAELASTLILGKNKDAADLARILSEKSKALADELAK' A
#
# COMPACT_ATOMS: atom_id res chain seq x y z
N MET A 1 0.39 2.34 -16.28
CA MET A 1 0.30 2.81 -14.89
C MET A 1 0.39 1.64 -13.90
N VAL A 2 -0.11 0.45 -14.26
CA VAL A 2 0.07 -0.86 -13.57
C VAL A 2 1.45 -1.08 -12.90
N ASN A 3 2.56 -0.99 -13.64
CA ASN A 3 3.90 -1.24 -13.05
C ASN A 3 4.27 -0.25 -11.93
N GLN A 4 3.83 1.01 -12.05
CA GLN A 4 4.07 2.01 -11.02
C GLN A 4 3.23 1.72 -9.77
N LEU A 5 1.93 1.44 -9.93
CA LEU A 5 1.03 1.07 -8.83
C LEU A 5 1.52 -0.16 -8.08
N PHE A 6 2.02 -1.17 -8.80
CA PHE A 6 2.58 -2.37 -8.19
C PHE A 6 3.82 -2.09 -7.33
N MET A 7 4.73 -1.23 -7.81
CA MET A 7 5.91 -0.84 -7.04
C MET A 7 5.57 0.01 -5.82
N GLU A 8 4.56 0.88 -5.93
CA GLU A 8 4.04 1.67 -4.81
C GLU A 8 3.42 0.77 -3.73
N LEU A 9 2.62 -0.23 -4.12
CA LEU A 9 2.05 -1.21 -3.20
C LEU A 9 3.12 -1.99 -2.43
N LYS A 10 4.19 -2.46 -3.11
CA LYS A 10 5.31 -3.14 -2.43
C LYS A 10 5.95 -2.29 -1.35
N LYS A 11 6.18 -1.00 -1.62
CA LYS A 11 6.70 -0.08 -0.62
C LYS A 11 5.73 0.07 0.54
N LEU A 12 4.45 0.24 0.25
CA LEU A 12 3.43 0.42 1.27
C LEU A 12 3.26 -0.80 2.18
N PHE A 13 3.37 -2.03 1.64
CA PHE A 13 3.40 -3.25 2.43
C PHE A 13 4.61 -3.29 3.37
N ALA A 14 5.80 -2.93 2.89
CA ALA A 14 6.99 -2.88 3.73
C ALA A 14 6.87 -1.83 4.84
N GLU A 15 6.28 -0.66 4.55
CA GLU A 15 6.05 0.38 5.54
C GLU A 15 5.01 -0.02 6.58
N LEU A 16 3.89 -0.61 6.16
CA LEU A 16 2.85 -1.10 7.07
C LEU A 16 3.39 -2.22 7.95
N ALA A 17 4.11 -3.19 7.38
CA ALA A 17 4.75 -4.27 8.14
C ALA A 17 5.78 -3.70 9.14
N SER A 18 6.64 -2.78 8.71
CA SER A 18 7.60 -2.13 9.61
C SER A 18 6.91 -1.34 10.73
N THR A 19 5.76 -0.73 10.46
CA THR A 19 4.99 0.03 11.44
C THR A 19 4.35 -0.89 12.47
N LEU A 20 3.72 -1.98 12.02
CA LEU A 20 3.07 -2.95 12.90
C LEU A 20 4.06 -3.79 13.72
N ILE A 21 5.18 -4.20 13.12
CA ILE A 21 6.17 -5.09 13.76
C ILE A 21 7.11 -4.30 14.66
N LEU A 22 7.63 -3.17 14.18
CA LEU A 22 8.66 -2.40 14.90
C LEU A 22 8.07 -1.23 15.71
N GLY A 23 6.74 -1.05 15.70
CA GLY A 23 6.06 0.04 16.41
C GLY A 23 6.51 1.43 15.98
N LYS A 24 6.93 1.61 14.70
CA LYS A 24 7.35 2.92 14.20
C LYS A 24 6.19 3.92 14.27
N ASN A 25 6.48 5.19 14.58
CA ASN A 25 5.53 6.31 14.73
C ASN A 25 4.73 6.70 13.46
N LYS A 26 4.62 5.84 12.45
CA LYS A 26 3.68 6.06 11.34
C LYS A 26 2.30 5.54 11.77
N ASP A 27 1.25 6.23 11.34
CA ASP A 27 -0.11 5.78 11.63
C ASP A 27 -0.42 4.54 10.77
N ALA A 28 -0.50 3.38 11.42
CA ALA A 28 -0.81 2.11 10.76
C ALA A 28 -2.20 2.10 10.12
N ALA A 29 -3.17 2.83 10.69
CA ALA A 29 -4.51 2.94 10.13
C ALA A 29 -4.47 3.73 8.81
N ASP A 30 -3.68 4.80 8.77
CA ASP A 30 -3.53 5.62 7.57
C ASP A 30 -2.77 4.88 6.45
N LEU A 31 -1.71 4.13 6.81
CA LEU A 31 -1.01 3.25 5.87
C LEU A 31 -1.94 2.15 5.32
N ALA A 32 -2.78 1.54 6.15
CA ALA A 32 -3.75 0.54 5.73
C ALA A 32 -4.83 1.12 4.81
N ARG A 33 -5.28 2.36 5.08
CA ARG A 33 -6.23 3.07 4.21
C ARG A 33 -5.62 3.31 2.82
N ILE A 34 -4.41 3.86 2.75
CA ILE A 34 -3.70 4.11 1.49
C ILE A 34 -3.47 2.79 0.73
N LEU A 35 -3.20 1.69 1.44
CA LEU A 35 -3.02 0.36 0.84
C LEU A 35 -4.28 -0.09 0.13
N SER A 36 -5.43 0.05 0.79
CA SER A 36 -6.73 -0.32 0.24
C SER A 36 -7.04 0.47 -1.04
N GLU A 37 -6.87 1.79 -1.00
CA GLU A 37 -7.14 2.68 -2.15
C GLU A 37 -6.27 2.33 -3.35
N LYS A 38 -4.96 2.15 -3.15
CA LYS A 38 -4.03 1.79 -4.23
C LYS A 38 -4.24 0.37 -4.76
N SER A 39 -4.64 -0.57 -3.90
CA SER A 39 -4.94 -1.94 -4.33
C SER A 39 -6.17 -1.97 -5.23
N LYS A 40 -7.20 -1.18 -4.89
CA LYS A 40 -8.39 -1.00 -5.74
C LYS A 40 -8.01 -0.37 -7.08
N ALA A 41 -7.23 0.70 -7.08
CA ALA A 41 -6.78 1.35 -8.31
C ALA A 41 -5.99 0.40 -9.23
N LEU A 42 -5.12 -0.45 -8.67
CA LEU A 42 -4.42 -1.48 -9.44
C LEU A 42 -5.40 -2.52 -10.02
N ALA A 43 -6.38 -2.97 -9.24
CA ALA A 43 -7.39 -3.92 -9.73
C ALA A 43 -8.20 -3.33 -10.89
N ASP A 44 -8.62 -2.07 -10.77
CA ASP A 44 -9.35 -1.36 -11.82
C ASP A 44 -8.51 -1.17 -13.10
N GLU A 45 -7.19 -0.95 -12.97
CA GLU A 45 -6.28 -0.89 -14.13
C GLU A 45 -6.05 -2.26 -14.79
N LEU A 46 -6.00 -3.34 -14.01
CA LEU A 46 -5.81 -4.69 -14.55
C LEU A 46 -7.07 -5.27 -15.20
N ALA A 47 -8.24 -4.77 -14.82
CA ALA A 47 -9.53 -5.14 -15.41
C ALA A 47 -9.86 -4.40 -16.73
N LYS A 48 -9.00 -3.46 -17.15
CA LYS A 48 -9.08 -2.75 -18.44
C LYS A 48 -8.19 -3.42 -19.48
#